data_AF-A0A9E4CZN6-F1
#
_entry.id   AF-A0A9E4CZN6-F1
#
_cell.length_a   1.000
_cell.length_b   1.000
_cell.length_c   1.000
_cell.angle_alpha   90.00
_cell.angle_beta   90.00
_cell.angle_gamma   90.00
#
_symmetry.space_group_name_H-M   'P 1'
#
loop_
_entity.id
_entity.type
_entity.pdbx_description
1 polymer ?
#
loop_
_entity_poly.entity_id
_entity_poly.type
_entity_poly.pdbx_seq_one_letter_code
_entity_poly.pdbx_strand_id
1 'polypeptide(L)'
;MTEVRVVLSGADELEVMGVGGLEDELGGLRRVRARLDGHEARLLSALTKARQRAANRKGKESEGGSKPDPGPPAPSRKAQREAEARSRRLATNPDVAEALEAGDINSEHADYLTSTDLPDDVKAGLLADAMCQSADETRAAVREAER
;
A
#
# COMPACT_ATOMS: atom_id res chain seq x y z
N MET A 1 9.16 -49.98 -30.43
CA MET A 1 9.31 -49.12 -29.25
C MET A 1 10.73 -49.25 -28.79
N THR A 2 11.51 -48.17 -28.89
CA THR A 2 12.97 -48.21 -28.70
C THR A 2 13.28 -47.58 -27.36
N GLU A 3 13.63 -48.39 -26.36
CA GLU A 3 14.15 -47.89 -25.08
C GLU A 3 15.63 -47.55 -25.25
N VAL A 4 16.00 -46.29 -24.97
CA VAL A 4 17.40 -45.86 -24.91
C VAL A 4 17.80 -45.87 -23.44
N ARG A 5 18.70 -46.79 -23.05
CA ARG A 5 19.32 -46.80 -21.73
C ARG A 5 20.65 -46.05 -21.78
N VAL A 6 20.74 -44.94 -21.07
CA VAL A 6 21.99 -44.23 -20.81
C VAL A 6 22.50 -44.69 -19.45
N VAL A 7 23.64 -45.37 -19.43
CA VAL A 7 24.34 -45.75 -18.20
C VAL A 7 25.46 -44.74 -17.97
N LEU A 8 25.30 -43.88 -16.97
CA LEU A 8 26.37 -43.00 -16.49
C LEU A 8 26.98 -43.62 -15.23
N SER A 9 28.25 -44.02 -15.37
CA SER A 9 29.11 -44.46 -14.27
C SER A 9 29.70 -43.21 -13.61
N GLY A 10 29.47 -43.06 -12.31
CA GLY A 10 30.08 -42.01 -11.50
C GLY A 10 29.06 -41.37 -10.57
N ALA A 11 29.31 -41.52 -9.27
CA ALA A 11 28.49 -41.03 -8.18
C ALA A 11 28.13 -39.54 -8.32
N ASP A 12 26.87 -39.31 -8.67
CA ASP A 12 25.97 -38.39 -8.00
C ASP A 12 24.57 -38.81 -8.45
N GLU A 13 23.69 -39.09 -7.49
CA GLU A 13 22.27 -39.30 -7.79
C GLU A 13 21.71 -37.97 -8.30
N LEU A 14 21.89 -37.71 -9.59
CA LEU A 14 21.05 -36.78 -10.32
C LEU A 14 19.65 -37.39 -10.27
N GLU A 15 18.83 -36.93 -9.33
CA GLU A 15 17.39 -37.09 -9.41
C GLU A 15 16.99 -36.65 -10.82
N VAL A 16 16.68 -37.64 -11.66
CA VAL A 16 16.13 -37.40 -12.98
C VAL A 16 14.73 -36.89 -12.73
N MET A 17 14.61 -35.58 -12.51
CA MET A 17 13.32 -34.89 -12.53
C MET A 17 12.75 -35.13 -13.92
N GLY A 18 11.75 -36.00 -14.00
CA GLY A 18 11.05 -36.27 -15.25
C GLY A 18 10.57 -34.95 -15.85
N VAL A 19 10.50 -34.88 -17.18
CA VAL A 19 10.11 -33.66 -17.93
C VAL A 19 8.85 -33.00 -17.36
N GLY A 20 7.91 -33.77 -16.78
CA GLY A 20 6.72 -33.24 -16.10
C GLY A 20 7.01 -32.40 -14.84
N GLY A 21 8.03 -32.73 -14.04
CA GLY A 21 8.41 -31.95 -12.86
C GLY A 21 8.98 -30.58 -13.22
N LEU A 22 9.77 -30.51 -14.30
CA LEU A 22 10.29 -29.24 -14.83
C LEU A 22 9.18 -28.37 -15.46
N GLU A 23 8.17 -28.97 -16.08
CA GLU A 23 7.02 -28.24 -16.61
C GLU A 23 6.14 -27.63 -15.51
N ASP A 24 5.95 -28.35 -14.40
CA ASP A 24 5.21 -27.85 -13.23
C ASP A 24 5.95 -26.69 -12.54
N GLU A 25 7.28 -26.79 -12.42
CA GLU A 25 8.12 -25.75 -11.84
C GLU A 25 8.17 -24.49 -12.73
N LEU A 26 8.30 -24.66 -14.05
CA LEU A 26 8.15 -23.58 -15.03
C LEU A 26 6.76 -22.94 -14.99
N GLY A 27 5.70 -23.74 -14.78
CA GLY A 27 4.35 -23.26 -14.56
C GLY A 27 4.24 -22.41 -13.29
N GLY A 28 4.90 -22.83 -12.21
CA GLY A 28 5.02 -22.07 -10.96
C GLY A 28 5.69 -20.72 -11.16
N LEU A 29 6.86 -20.71 -11.80
CA LEU A 29 7.63 -19.50 -12.07
C LEU A 29 6.88 -18.50 -12.97
N ARG A 30 6.14 -19.00 -13.98
CA ARG A 30 5.28 -18.14 -14.84
C ARG A 30 4.16 -17.47 -14.05
N ARG A 31 3.55 -18.16 -13.09
CA ARG A 31 2.51 -17.58 -12.22
C ARG A 31 3.08 -16.52 -11.28
N VAL A 32 4.26 -16.76 -10.72
CA VAL A 32 4.95 -15.78 -9.87
C VAL A 32 5.31 -14.54 -10.69
N ARG A 33 5.84 -14.72 -11.90
CA ARG A 33 6.14 -13.61 -12.81
C ARG A 33 4.90 -12.79 -13.16
N ALA A 34 3.78 -13.44 -13.51
CA ALA A 34 2.54 -12.73 -13.79
C ALA A 34 2.02 -11.92 -12.59
N ARG A 35 2.24 -12.41 -11.35
CA ARG A 35 1.93 -11.65 -10.14
C ARG A 35 2.84 -10.44 -9.99
N LEU A 36 4.15 -10.61 -10.19
CA LEU A 36 5.12 -9.50 -10.12
C LEU A 36 4.83 -8.42 -11.17
N ASP A 37 4.55 -8.81 -12.42
CA ASP A 37 4.16 -7.89 -13.49
C ASP A 37 2.88 -7.12 -13.12
N GLY A 38 1.92 -7.79 -12.45
CA GLY A 38 0.72 -7.15 -11.93
C GLY A 38 0.98 -6.15 -10.79
N HIS A 39 1.97 -6.43 -9.92
CA HIS A 39 2.41 -5.49 -8.88
C HIS A 39 3.15 -4.29 -9.47
N GLU A 40 4.01 -4.51 -10.46
CA GLU A 40 4.73 -3.45 -11.18
C GLU A 40 3.74 -2.47 -11.86
N ALA A 41 2.73 -3.00 -12.54
CA ALA A 41 1.69 -2.17 -13.16
C ALA A 41 0.92 -1.32 -12.12
N ARG A 42 0.67 -1.86 -10.94
CA ARG A 42 0.01 -1.12 -9.84
C ARG A 42 0.90 -0.01 -9.29
N LEU A 43 2.19 -0.29 -9.08
CA LEU A 43 3.16 0.70 -8.61
C LEU A 43 3.35 1.83 -9.63
N LEU A 44 3.47 1.51 -10.91
CA LEU A 44 3.56 2.52 -11.97
C LEU A 44 2.29 3.39 -12.04
N SER A 45 1.10 2.78 -11.89
CA SER A 45 -0.16 3.53 -11.83
C SER A 45 -0.22 4.47 -10.62
N ALA A 46 0.19 3.99 -9.45
CA ALA A 46 0.27 4.79 -8.22
C ALA A 46 1.23 5.98 -8.37
N LEU A 47 2.41 5.74 -8.93
CA LEU A 47 3.45 6.76 -9.15
C LEU A 47 2.99 7.82 -10.17
N THR A 48 2.28 7.40 -11.22
CA THR A 48 1.67 8.31 -12.20
C THR A 48 0.61 9.21 -11.56
N LYS A 49 -0.25 8.64 -10.70
CA LYS A 49 -1.26 9.40 -9.94
C LYS A 49 -0.62 10.36 -8.94
N ALA A 50 0.42 9.93 -8.22
CA ALA A 50 1.17 10.78 -7.30
C ALA A 50 1.78 11.99 -8.02
N ARG A 51 2.36 11.77 -9.21
CA ARG A 51 2.91 12.84 -10.05
C ARG A 51 1.84 13.81 -10.55
N GLN A 52 0.67 13.30 -10.95
CA GLN A 52 -0.47 14.12 -11.34
C GLN A 52 -0.97 15.00 -10.17
N ARG A 53 -1.06 14.42 -8.97
CA ARG A 53 -1.46 15.14 -7.74
C ARG A 53 -0.46 16.25 -7.37
N ALA A 54 0.84 15.99 -7.50
CA ALA A 54 1.88 16.99 -7.28
C ALA A 54 1.81 18.14 -8.30
N ALA A 55 1.54 17.85 -9.57
CA ALA A 55 1.35 18.87 -10.60
C ALA A 55 0.11 19.74 -10.32
N ASN A 56 -0.99 19.14 -9.86
CA ASN A 56 -2.21 19.87 -9.50
C ASN A 56 -2.05 20.74 -8.25
N ARG A 57 -1.17 20.37 -7.31
CA ARG A 57 -0.83 21.22 -6.14
C ARG A 57 -0.05 22.47 -6.55
N LYS A 58 0.87 22.38 -7.51
CA LYS A 58 1.61 23.54 -8.05
C LYS A 58 0.74 24.55 -8.80
N GLY A 59 -0.43 24.14 -9.28
CA GLY A 59 -1.38 25.03 -9.96
C GLY A 59 -2.32 25.83 -9.04
N LYS A 60 -2.29 25.59 -7.72
CA LYS A 60 -3.20 26.24 -6.74
C LYS A 60 -2.51 27.22 -5.77
N GLU A 61 -1.25 27.58 -6.00
CA GLU A 61 -0.52 28.55 -5.18
C GLU A 61 -0.56 30.00 -5.75
N SER A 62 -1.46 30.29 -6.68
CA SER A 62 -1.53 31.63 -7.28
C SER A 62 -2.96 32.08 -7.51
N GLU A 63 -3.70 32.34 -6.43
CA GLU A 63 -4.75 33.36 -6.39
C GLU A 63 -5.31 33.48 -4.97
N GLY A 64 -5.08 34.62 -4.31
CA GLY A 64 -5.64 34.89 -2.98
C GLY A 64 -4.93 35.99 -2.22
N GLY A 65 -4.97 37.22 -2.74
CA GLY A 65 -4.50 38.40 -2.03
C GLY A 65 -5.39 38.83 -0.86
N SER A 66 -4.75 39.17 0.26
CA SER A 66 -5.09 40.18 1.26
C SER A 66 -6.40 40.08 2.08
N LYS A 67 -6.25 39.55 3.32
CA LYS A 67 -6.54 40.22 4.60
C LYS A 67 -5.89 39.39 5.74
N PRO A 68 -5.24 39.99 6.75
CA PRO A 68 -4.80 39.23 7.92
C PRO A 68 -6.03 38.93 8.77
N ASP A 69 -6.59 37.74 8.62
CA ASP A 69 -7.44 37.15 9.66
C ASP A 69 -6.63 37.07 10.96
N PRO A 70 -7.22 37.35 12.14
CA PRO A 70 -6.56 37.04 13.39
C PRO A 70 -6.24 35.54 13.36
N GLY A 71 -4.93 35.22 13.42
CA GLY A 71 -4.46 33.85 13.32
C GLY A 71 -5.26 32.92 14.24
N PRO A 72 -5.49 31.66 13.84
CA PRO A 72 -6.29 30.73 14.62
C PRO A 72 -5.81 30.74 16.07
N PRO A 73 -6.74 30.77 17.05
CA PRO A 73 -6.38 30.88 18.46
C PRO A 73 -5.35 29.81 18.79
N ALA A 74 -4.29 30.21 19.51
CA ALA A 74 -3.21 29.29 19.87
C ALA A 74 -3.81 28.00 20.43
N PRO A 75 -3.45 26.82 19.87
CA PRO A 75 -4.06 25.57 20.28
C PRO A 75 -3.87 25.42 21.79
N SER A 76 -4.95 25.07 22.48
CA SER A 76 -4.90 24.86 23.92
C SER A 76 -3.77 23.87 24.27
N ARG A 77 -3.14 24.03 25.44
CA ARG A 77 -2.07 23.10 25.90
C ARG A 77 -2.49 21.63 25.83
N LYS A 78 -3.80 21.35 25.92
CA LYS A 78 -4.38 20.02 25.76
C LYS A 78 -4.30 19.53 24.31
N ALA A 79 -4.73 20.36 23.36
CA ALA A 79 -4.67 20.03 21.93
C ALA A 79 -3.23 19.83 21.42
N GLN A 80 -2.27 20.62 21.90
CA GLN A 80 -0.85 20.42 21.57
C GLN A 80 -0.33 19.07 22.09
N ARG A 81 -0.66 18.70 23.33
CA ARG A 81 -0.25 17.41 23.91
C ARG A 81 -0.88 16.22 23.18
N GLU A 82 -2.14 16.34 22.77
CA GLU A 82 -2.82 15.30 21.99
C GLU A 82 -2.19 15.14 20.60
N ALA A 83 -1.85 16.24 19.94
CA ALA A 83 -1.14 16.21 18.65
C ALA A 83 0.26 15.60 18.76
N GLU A 84 1.02 15.94 19.80
CA GLU A 84 2.32 15.32 20.07
C GLU A 84 2.21 13.82 20.37
N ALA A 85 1.23 13.41 21.18
CA ALA A 85 1.00 12.00 21.49
C ALA A 85 0.64 11.21 20.22
N ARG A 86 -0.21 11.78 19.36
CA ARG A 86 -0.57 11.20 18.07
C ARG A 86 0.64 11.08 17.14
N SER A 87 1.43 12.14 17.04
CA SER A 87 2.66 12.15 16.23
C SER A 87 3.64 11.06 16.66
N ARG A 88 3.82 10.85 17.97
CA ARG A 88 4.66 9.77 18.50
C ARG A 88 4.13 8.37 18.14
N ARG A 89 2.81 8.16 18.25
CA ARG A 89 2.19 6.87 17.89
C ARG A 89 2.24 6.57 16.39
N LEU A 90 2.14 7.61 15.55
CA LEU A 90 2.33 7.48 14.11
C LEU A 90 3.79 7.19 13.76
N ALA A 91 4.75 7.80 14.47
CA ALA A 91 6.17 7.53 14.28
C ALA A 91 6.56 6.06 14.59
N THR A 92 5.81 5.39 15.46
CA THR A 92 6.02 3.95 15.76
C THR A 92 5.29 3.02 14.79
N ASN A 93 4.41 3.53 13.92
CA ASN A 93 3.65 2.75 12.93
C ASN A 93 3.76 3.44 11.54
N PRO A 94 4.92 3.32 10.86
CA PRO A 94 5.19 4.08 9.64
C PRO A 94 4.20 3.79 8.51
N ASP A 95 3.73 2.55 8.38
CA ASP A 95 2.77 2.17 7.33
C ASP A 95 1.41 2.89 7.49
N VAL A 96 0.97 3.07 8.74
CA VAL A 96 -0.27 3.79 9.05
C VAL A 96 -0.10 5.29 8.80
N ALA A 97 1.08 5.84 9.10
CA ALA A 97 1.40 7.23 8.83
C ALA A 97 1.44 7.53 7.32
N GLU A 98 2.06 6.64 6.54
CA GLU A 98 2.09 6.75 5.07
C GLU A 98 0.68 6.67 4.47
N ALA A 99 -0.13 5.70 4.90
CA ALA A 99 -1.51 5.58 4.42
C ALA A 99 -2.38 6.79 4.77
N LEU A 100 -2.18 7.39 5.96
CA LEU A 100 -2.88 8.62 6.36
C LEU A 100 -2.42 9.83 5.53
N GLU A 101 -1.12 9.97 5.27
CA GLU A 101 -0.58 11.06 4.45
C GLU A 101 -0.98 10.94 2.98
N ALA A 102 -1.05 9.71 2.47
CA ALA A 102 -1.56 9.39 1.14
C ALA A 102 -3.07 9.69 0.99
N GLY A 103 -3.78 9.81 2.12
CA GLY A 103 -5.23 9.96 2.18
C GLY A 103 -5.98 8.67 1.86
N ASP A 104 -5.29 7.52 1.95
CA ASP A 104 -5.90 6.21 1.71
C ASP A 104 -6.75 5.77 2.90
N ILE A 105 -6.47 6.31 4.10
CA ILE A 105 -7.31 6.15 5.29
C ILE A 105 -7.60 7.52 5.93
N ASN A 106 -8.68 7.59 6.71
CA ASN A 106 -9.04 8.79 7.46
C ASN A 106 -8.33 8.86 8.84
N SER A 107 -8.50 9.99 9.53
CA SER A 107 -7.89 10.23 10.83
C SER A 107 -8.36 9.26 11.94
N GLU A 108 -9.61 8.81 11.88
CA GLU A 108 -10.19 7.90 12.89
C GLU A 108 -9.61 6.49 12.76
N HIS A 109 -9.47 5.99 11.53
CA HIS A 109 -8.82 4.71 11.23
C HIS A 109 -7.36 4.72 11.70
N ALA A 110 -6.63 5.80 11.43
CA ALA A 110 -5.25 5.95 11.90
C ALA A 110 -5.14 5.97 13.43
N ASP A 111 -6.08 6.62 14.12
CA ASP A 111 -6.08 6.67 15.58
C ASP A 111 -6.40 5.31 16.21
N TYR A 112 -7.33 4.56 15.61
CA TYR A 112 -7.63 3.19 16.02
C TYR A 112 -6.43 2.25 15.86
N LEU A 113 -5.79 2.26 14.69
CA LEU A 113 -4.64 1.40 14.37
C LEU A 113 -3.40 1.72 15.22
N THR A 114 -3.21 2.98 15.60
CA THR A 114 -2.03 3.41 16.37
C THR A 114 -2.25 3.43 17.88
N SER A 115 -3.50 3.37 18.36
CA SER A 115 -3.81 3.30 19.80
C SER A 115 -3.97 1.87 20.31
N THR A 116 -4.15 0.91 19.41
CA THR A 116 -4.35 -0.49 19.76
C THR A 116 -3.02 -1.24 19.77
N ASP A 117 -2.82 -2.04 20.82
CA ASP A 117 -1.64 -2.89 20.99
C ASP A 117 -1.91 -4.25 20.32
N LEU A 118 -2.13 -4.19 19.01
CA LEU A 118 -2.40 -5.35 18.18
C LEU A 118 -1.11 -5.90 17.57
N PRO A 119 -1.02 -7.23 17.36
CA PRO A 119 0.03 -7.85 16.56
C PRO A 119 0.15 -7.22 15.15
N ASP A 120 1.36 -7.17 14.61
CA ASP A 120 1.65 -6.50 13.33
C ASP A 120 0.87 -7.09 12.14
N ASP A 121 0.63 -8.40 12.14
CA ASP A 121 -0.16 -9.10 11.14
C ASP A 121 -1.65 -8.68 11.17
N VAL A 122 -2.20 -8.52 12.38
CA VAL A 122 -3.57 -8.03 12.57
C VAL A 122 -3.68 -6.55 12.16
N LYS A 123 -2.68 -5.73 12.51
CA LYS A 123 -2.63 -4.33 12.08
C LYS A 123 -2.55 -4.19 10.56
N ALA A 124 -1.74 -5.02 9.90
CA ALA A 124 -1.64 -5.02 8.44
C ALA A 124 -2.98 -5.37 7.77
N GLY A 125 -3.71 -6.36 8.30
CA GLY A 125 -5.06 -6.71 7.83
C GLY A 125 -6.05 -5.54 8.00
N LEU A 126 -6.12 -4.96 9.19
CA LEU A 126 -7.01 -3.84 9.47
C LEU A 126 -6.68 -2.58 8.65
N LEU A 127 -5.40 -2.33 8.38
CA LEU A 127 -4.97 -1.24 7.49
C LEU A 127 -5.46 -1.48 6.06
N ALA A 128 -5.35 -2.70 5.54
CA ALA A 128 -5.85 -3.05 4.22
C ALA A 128 -7.37 -2.89 4.11
N ASP A 129 -8.11 -3.28 5.14
CA ASP A 129 -9.55 -3.12 5.22
C ASP A 129 -9.95 -1.63 5.25
N ALA A 130 -9.26 -0.83 6.06
CA ALA A 130 -9.49 0.61 6.15
C ALA A 130 -9.26 1.34 4.81
N MET A 131 -8.24 0.94 4.05
CA MET A 131 -7.99 1.49 2.72
C MET A 131 -9.09 1.12 1.72
N CYS A 132 -9.59 -0.12 1.77
CA CYS A 132 -10.70 -0.56 0.92
C CYS A 132 -11.99 0.22 1.21
N GLN A 133 -12.33 0.42 2.49
CA GLN A 133 -13.51 1.17 2.91
C GLN A 133 -13.47 2.62 2.40
N SER A 134 -12.34 3.31 2.60
CA SER A 134 -12.13 4.68 2.10
C SER A 134 -12.29 4.78 0.58
N ALA A 135 -11.76 3.80 -0.16
CA ALA A 135 -11.92 3.75 -1.61
C ALA A 135 -13.39 3.57 -2.03
N ASP A 136 -14.15 2.76 -1.31
CA ASP A 136 -15.57 2.52 -1.59
C ASP A 136 -16.44 3.72 -1.20
N GLU A 137 -16.16 4.39 -0.09
CA GLU A 137 -16.77 5.68 0.28
C GLU A 137 -16.53 6.74 -0.78
N THR A 138 -15.29 6.84 -1.27
CA THR A 138 -14.93 7.77 -2.35
C THR A 138 -15.70 7.46 -3.63
N ARG A 139 -15.81 6.18 -4.02
CA ARG A 139 -16.59 5.76 -5.20
C ARG A 139 -18.08 6.06 -5.03
N ALA A 140 -18.63 5.84 -3.83
CA ALA A 140 -20.02 6.14 -3.54
C ALA A 140 -20.30 7.65 -3.66
N ALA A 141 -19.45 8.49 -3.06
CA ALA A 141 -19.56 9.94 -3.14
C ALA A 141 -19.48 10.45 -4.60
N VAL A 142 -18.59 9.88 -5.42
CA VAL A 142 -18.52 10.23 -6.86
C VAL A 142 -19.81 9.87 -7.59
N ARG A 143 -20.34 8.65 -7.37
CA ARG A 143 -21.62 8.24 -7.98
C ARG A 143 -22.79 9.10 -7.55
N GLU A 144 -22.78 9.59 -6.31
CA GLU A 144 -23.81 10.50 -5.81
C GLU A 144 -23.71 11.88 -6.46
N ALA A 145 -22.49 12.40 -6.65
CA ALA A 145 -22.26 13.68 -7.32
C ALA A 145 -22.58 13.66 -8.84
N GLU A 146 -22.66 12.49 -9.46
CA GLU A 146 -23.01 12.30 -10.87
C GLU A 146 -24.53 12.18 -11.12
N ARG A 147 -25.36 12.19 -10.08
CA ARG A 147 -26.84 12.16 -10.18
C ARG A 147 -27.45 13.55 -10.18
#